data_AF-A0A3B8XTV2-F1
#
_entry.id   AF-A0A3B8XTV2-F1
#
_cell.length_a   1.000
_cell.length_b   1.000
_cell.length_c   1.000
_cell.angle_alpha   90.00
_cell.angle_beta   90.00
_cell.angle_gamma   90.00
#
_symmetry.space_group_name_H-M   'P 1'
#
loop_
_entity.id
_entity.type
_entity.pdbx_description
1 polymer ?
#
loop_
_entity_poly.entity_id
_entity_poly.type
_entity_poly.pdbx_seq_one_letter_code
_entity_poly.pdbx_strand_id
1 'polypeptide(L)' 'AIRGDVELMRAFMRSFHMVDAPNTWLRDPRNVSKVLRTWARGKKRNADLYPPKLGPGRTEMLSSLGISPTADPERLKSA' A
#
# COMPACT_ATOMS: atom_id res chain seq x y z
N ALA A 1 -5.34 -7.66 -0.96
CA ALA A 1 -5.18 -9.08 -1.30
C ALA A 1 -4.23 -9.74 -0.29
N ILE A 2 -2.92 -9.45 -0.35
CA ILE A 2 -1.92 -10.01 0.58
C ILE A 2 -2.31 -9.89 2.07
N ARG A 3 -2.79 -8.71 2.50
CA ARG A 3 -3.21 -8.47 3.90
C ARG A 3 -4.45 -9.25 4.36
N GLY A 4 -5.22 -9.85 3.44
CA GLY A 4 -6.48 -10.53 3.75
C GLY A 4 -6.48 -12.03 3.40
N ASP A 5 -5.36 -12.57 2.94
CA ASP A 5 -5.24 -13.99 2.56
C ASP A 5 -3.86 -14.50 3.01
N VAL A 6 -3.87 -15.37 4.02
CA VAL A 6 -2.64 -15.86 4.67
C VAL A 6 -1.78 -16.67 3.71
N GLU A 7 -2.38 -17.43 2.79
CA GLU A 7 -1.63 -18.20 1.80
C GLU A 7 -0.95 -17.28 0.78
N LEU A 8 -1.66 -16.24 0.34
CA LEU A 8 -1.09 -15.22 -0.54
C LEU A 8 0.04 -14.44 0.16
N MET A 9 -0.14 -14.12 1.45
CA MET A 9 0.92 -13.52 2.28
C MET A 9 2.14 -14.42 2.37
N ARG A 10 1.95 -15.72 2.67
CA ARG A 10 3.05 -16.69 2.77
C ARG A 10 3.83 -16.79 1.47
N ALA A 11 3.14 -16.90 0.33
CA ALA A 11 3.78 -16.96 -0.98
C ALA A 11 4.57 -15.69 -1.30
N PHE A 12 3.99 -14.51 -1.04
CA PHE A 12 4.69 -13.22 -1.17
C PHE A 12 5.94 -13.16 -0.28
N MET A 13 5.83 -13.58 0.98
CA MET A 13 6.92 -13.50 1.96
C MET A 13 8.10 -14.41 1.61
N ARG A 14 7.87 -15.55 0.95
CA ARG A 14 8.96 -16.39 0.42
C ARG A 14 9.80 -15.65 -0.62
N SER A 15 9.17 -15.00 -1.60
CA SER A 15 9.88 -14.17 -2.57
C SER A 15 10.49 -12.92 -1.93
N PHE A 16 9.83 -12.29 -0.96
CA PHE A 16 10.36 -11.11 -0.25
C PHE A 16 11.65 -11.43 0.54
N HIS A 17 11.71 -12.58 1.19
CA HIS A 17 12.90 -13.06 1.90
C HIS A 17 13.88 -13.82 1.00
N MET A 18 13.68 -13.79 -0.33
CA MET A 18 14.55 -14.46 -1.30
C MET A 18 14.69 -15.98 -1.08
N VAL A 19 13.70 -16.62 -0.44
CA VAL A 19 13.59 -18.09 -0.39
C VAL A 19 13.25 -18.63 -1.78
N ASP A 20 12.43 -17.90 -2.53
CA ASP A 20 12.14 -18.12 -3.94
C ASP A 20 12.61 -16.92 -4.77
N ALA A 21 12.80 -17.14 -6.08
CA ALA A 21 13.10 -16.06 -7.00
C ALA A 21 12.03 -14.94 -6.94
N PRO A 22 12.42 -13.67 -7.15
CA PRO A 22 11.50 -12.56 -7.23
C PRO A 22 10.38 -12.86 -8.23
N ASN A 23 9.15 -12.49 -7.88
CA ASN A 23 7.94 -12.66 -8.69
C ASN A 23 7.43 -14.10 -8.90
N THR A 24 8.08 -15.14 -8.35
CA THR A 24 7.60 -16.53 -8.45
C THR A 24 6.17 -16.69 -7.99
N TRP A 25 5.81 -16.07 -6.85
CA TRP A 25 4.45 -16.09 -6.31
C TRP A 25 3.40 -15.48 -7.26
N LEU A 26 3.79 -14.53 -8.11
CA LEU A 26 2.89 -13.85 -9.05
C LEU A 26 2.70 -14.64 -10.35
N ARG A 27 3.50 -15.70 -10.60
CA ARG A 27 3.32 -16.60 -11.73
C ARG A 27 2.20 -17.62 -11.52
N ASP A 28 1.77 -17.84 -10.27
CA ASP A 28 0.61 -18.70 -9.99
C ASP A 28 -0.70 -17.96 -10.36
N PRO A 29 -1.49 -18.46 -11.32
CA PRO A 29 -2.75 -17.82 -11.72
C PRO A 29 -3.77 -17.71 -10.57
N ARG A 30 -3.67 -18.58 -9.55
CA ARG A 30 -4.51 -18.50 -8.34
C ARG A 30 -4.16 -17.28 -7.49
N ASN A 31 -2.88 -16.92 -7.41
CA ASN A 31 -2.46 -15.72 -6.69
C ASN A 31 -2.87 -14.45 -7.43
N VAL A 32 -2.72 -14.44 -8.75
CA VAL A 32 -3.18 -13.34 -9.61
C VAL A 32 -4.69 -13.13 -9.46
N SER A 33 -5.50 -14.20 -9.53
CA SER A 33 -6.96 -14.08 -9.42
C SER A 33 -7.40 -13.53 -8.05
N LYS A 34 -6.73 -13.91 -6.96
CA LYS A 34 -6.96 -13.31 -5.62
C LYS A 34 -6.67 -11.81 -5.59
N VAL A 35 -5.58 -11.37 -6.24
CA VAL A 35 -5.23 -9.94 -6.35
C VAL A 35 -6.30 -9.19 -7.14
N LEU A 36 -6.61 -9.65 -8.35
CA LEU A 36 -7.60 -9.02 -9.24
C LEU A 36 -8.99 -8.98 -8.60
N ARG A 37 -9.43 -10.09 -7.99
CA ARG A 37 -10.70 -10.15 -7.27
C ARG A 37 -10.74 -9.15 -6.13
N THR A 38 -9.64 -8.99 -5.38
CA THR A 38 -9.60 -7.99 -4.30
C THR A 38 -9.71 -6.58 -4.85
N TRP A 39 -8.99 -6.23 -5.93
CA TRP A 39 -9.10 -4.91 -6.55
C TRP A 39 -10.51 -4.64 -7.09
N ALA A 40 -11.12 -5.61 -7.75
CA ALA A 40 -12.48 -5.51 -8.29
C ALA A 40 -13.55 -5.22 -7.22
N ARG A 41 -13.32 -5.61 -5.95
CA ARG A 41 -14.22 -5.27 -4.83
C ARG A 41 -14.29 -3.76 -4.53
N GLY A 42 -13.25 -3.01 -4.89
CA GLY A 42 -13.16 -1.57 -4.67
C GLY A 42 -12.74 -1.15 -3.25
N LYS A 43 -12.35 0.13 -3.11
CA LYS A 43 -11.77 0.69 -1.86
C LYS A 43 -12.69 0.53 -0.65
N LYS A 44 -14.00 0.80 -0.80
CA LYS A 44 -14.98 0.75 0.29
C LYS A 44 -15.07 -0.65 0.93
N ARG A 45 -15.09 -1.71 0.11
CA ARG A 45 -15.20 -3.11 0.57
C ARG A 45 -13.87 -3.74 1.00
N ASN A 46 -12.78 -2.99 0.86
CA ASN A 46 -11.44 -3.37 1.27
C ASN A 46 -10.93 -2.47 2.39
N ALA A 47 -11.78 -1.64 3.00
CA ALA A 47 -11.38 -0.65 4.00
C ALA A 47 -10.69 -1.30 5.21
N ASP A 48 -11.14 -2.48 5.59
CA ASP A 48 -10.58 -3.35 6.63
C ASP A 48 -9.17 -3.87 6.30
N LEU A 49 -8.78 -3.90 5.01
CA LEU A 49 -7.43 -4.31 4.58
C LEU A 49 -6.40 -3.18 4.68
N TYR A 50 -6.81 -1.96 5.02
CA TYR A 50 -5.88 -0.85 5.22
C TYR A 50 -5.60 -0.68 6.72
N PRO A 51 -4.35 -0.38 7.10
CA PRO A 51 -4.05 -0.05 8.48
C PRO A 51 -4.88 1.17 8.91
N PRO A 52 -5.28 1.25 10.19
CA PRO A 52 -5.94 2.43 10.71
C PRO A 52 -5.03 3.66 10.55
N LYS A 53 -5.63 4.85 10.47
CA LYS A 53 -4.89 6.12 10.47
C LYS A 53 -4.20 6.28 11.82
N LEU A 54 -2.89 6.01 11.89
CA LEU A 54 -2.10 6.03 13.13
C LEU A 54 -1.74 7.44 13.63
N GLY A 55 -2.01 8.48 12.83
CA GLY A 55 -1.67 9.85 13.16
C GLY A 55 -2.22 10.85 12.14
N PRO A 56 -1.97 12.15 12.34
CA PRO A 56 -2.46 13.20 11.44
C PRO A 56 -2.00 13.00 10.00
N GLY A 57 -2.78 13.52 9.05
CA GLY A 57 -2.34 13.56 7.65
C GLY A 57 -1.09 14.44 7.49
N ARG A 58 -0.36 14.32 6.38
CA ARG A 58 0.86 15.12 6.17
C ARG A 58 0.64 16.62 6.36
N THR A 59 -0.40 17.17 5.75
CA THR A 59 -0.76 18.60 5.87
C THR A 59 -1.07 18.98 7.32
N GLU A 60 -1.92 18.20 7.98
CA GLU A 60 -2.32 18.39 9.38
C GLU A 60 -1.12 18.34 10.33
N MET A 61 -0.20 17.40 10.12
CA MET A 61 1.05 17.26 10.85
C MET A 61 1.99 18.45 10.64
N LEU A 62 2.18 18.90 9.40
CA LEU A 62 3.06 20.04 9.13
C LEU A 62 2.50 21.32 9.74
N SER A 63 1.19 21.55 9.59
CA SER A 63 0.50 22.67 10.23
C SER A 63 0.62 22.64 11.75
N SER A 64 0.49 21.47 12.40
CA SER A 64 0.62 21.38 13.86
C SER A 64 2.04 21.61 14.37
N LEU A 65 3.06 21.40 13.53
CA LEU A 65 4.46 21.69 13.82
C LEU A 65 4.87 23.13 13.48
N GLY A 66 3.95 23.96 12.96
CA GLY A 66 4.26 25.32 12.50
C GLY A 66 5.08 25.35 11.20
N ILE A 67 5.08 24.26 10.43
CA ILE A 67 5.79 24.14 9.16
C ILE A 67 4.79 24.39 8.02
N SER A 68 5.18 25.20 7.03
CA SER A 68 4.34 25.42 5.83
C SER A 68 4.14 24.09 5.07
N PRO A 69 2.90 23.63 4.86
CA PRO A 69 2.62 22.43 4.07
C PRO A 69 2.83 22.62 2.56
N THR A 70 2.97 23.86 2.10
CA THR A 70 2.96 24.24 0.67
C THR A 70 4.26 24.86 0.18
N ALA A 71 5.27 25.03 1.05
CA ALA A 71 6.54 25.66 0.70
C ALA A 71 7.23 25.01 -0.52
N ASP A 72 7.25 23.67 -0.62
CA ASP A 72 7.85 22.97 -1.77
C ASP A 72 7.05 23.20 -3.07
N PRO A 73 5.71 22.97 -3.11
CA PRO A 73 4.90 23.34 -4.26
C PRO A 73 5.02 24.81 -4.69
N GLU A 74 5.11 25.74 -3.75
CA GLU A 74 5.25 27.17 -4.03
C GLU A 74 6.60 27.49 -4.67
N ARG A 75 7.69 26.95 -4.11
CA ARG A 75 9.04 27.07 -4.67
C ARG A 75 9.10 26.57 -6.11
N LEU A 76 8.49 25.41 -6.40
CA LEU A 76 8.46 24.83 -7.75
C LEU A 76 7.69 25.67 -8.77
N LYS A 77 6.69 26.45 -8.33
CA LYS A 77 5.95 27.38 -9.21
C LYS A 77 6.71 28.67 -9.47
N SER A 78 7.62 29.06 -8.59
CA SER A 78 8.41 30.30 -8.68
C SER A 78 9.77 30.14 -9.37
N ALA A 79 10.16 28.89 -9.70
CA ALA A 79 11.40 28.55 -10.41
C ALA A 79 11.11 28.43 -11.91
#